data_AF-A0A2G6N5M4-F1
#
_entry.id   AF-A0A2G6N5M4-F1
#
_cell.length_a   1.000
_cell.length_b   1.000
_cell.length_c   1.000
_cell.angle_alpha   90.00
_cell.angle_beta   90.00
_cell.angle_gamma   90.00
#
_symmetry.space_group_name_H-M   'P 1'
#
loop_
_entity.id
_entity.type
_entity.pdbx_description
1 polymer ?
#
loop_
_entity_poly.entity_id
_entity_poly.type
_entity_poly.pdbx_seq_one_letter_code
_entity_poly.pdbx_strand_id
1 'polypeptide(L)'
;MLTIIDTSLLVAAGASFVAGLAGYIIVRLWIMPIMRYRSTRRKLRRELTDYISRFDHLPDENQPTQGPESGEKQLKRARRYAMEMVDHYTHQIPVWYRLLLDSRGESPLRASDLLSNMGKIKNSQQRFQRVRKACKAMGLK
;
A
#
# COMPACT_ATOMS: atom_id res chain seq x y z
N MET A 1 44.33 36.21 -12.49
CA MET A 1 42.90 36.12 -12.12
C MET A 1 42.08 35.21 -13.05
N LEU A 2 42.48 34.94 -14.30
CA LEU A 2 41.70 34.09 -15.23
C LEU A 2 41.59 32.60 -14.84
N THR A 3 42.64 31.98 -14.28
CA THR A 3 42.65 30.54 -13.95
C THR A 3 41.69 30.10 -12.83
N ILE A 4 41.33 31.03 -11.93
CA ILE A 4 40.41 30.76 -10.81
C ILE A 4 38.97 30.61 -11.31
N ILE A 5 38.62 31.36 -12.37
CA ILE A 5 37.27 31.34 -12.97
C ILE A 5 37.05 30.01 -13.72
N ASP A 6 38.07 29.51 -14.42
CA ASP A 6 37.97 28.22 -15.11
C ASP A 6 37.82 27.04 -14.14
N THR A 7 38.53 27.12 -13.00
CA THR A 7 38.45 26.09 -11.95
C THR A 7 37.09 26.10 -11.26
N SER A 8 36.54 27.28 -10.94
CA SER A 8 35.21 27.39 -10.33
C SER A 8 34.09 27.01 -11.29
N LEU A 9 34.22 27.32 -12.59
CA LEU A 9 33.28 26.90 -13.63
C LEU A 9 33.27 25.38 -13.79
N LEU A 10 34.43 24.73 -13.76
CA LEU A 10 34.57 23.28 -13.87
C LEU A 10 33.99 22.58 -12.62
N VAL A 11 34.23 23.13 -11.42
CA VAL A 11 33.61 22.64 -10.18
C VAL A 11 32.09 22.80 -10.21
N ALA A 12 31.58 23.93 -10.69
CA ALA A 12 30.14 24.18 -10.81
C ALA A 12 29.48 23.24 -11.83
N ALA A 13 30.13 23.01 -12.97
CA ALA A 13 29.67 22.07 -13.99
C ALA A 13 29.66 20.62 -13.46
N GLY A 14 30.72 20.20 -12.76
CA GLY A 14 30.80 18.91 -12.11
C GLY A 14 29.74 18.72 -11.03
N ALA A 15 29.55 19.71 -10.16
CA ALA A 15 28.53 19.68 -9.11
C ALA A 15 27.12 19.61 -9.68
N SER A 16 26.82 20.36 -10.75
CA SER A 16 25.52 20.32 -11.43
C SER A 16 25.25 18.96 -12.07
N PHE A 17 26.27 18.34 -12.65
CA PHE A 17 26.16 16.98 -13.21
C PHE A 17 25.90 15.94 -12.13
N VAL A 18 26.65 15.99 -11.02
CA VAL A 18 26.46 15.08 -9.87
C VAL A 18 25.08 15.29 -9.24
N ALA A 19 24.64 16.54 -9.09
CA ALA A 19 23.31 16.86 -8.57
C ALA A 19 22.20 16.32 -9.49
N GLY A 20 22.36 16.44 -10.81
CA GLY A 20 21.44 15.88 -11.79
C GLY A 20 21.37 14.34 -11.73
N LEU A 21 22.53 13.69 -11.67
CA LEU A 21 22.62 12.23 -11.57
C LEU A 21 22.04 11.71 -10.25
N ALA A 22 22.39 12.34 -9.13
CA ALA A 22 21.85 12.02 -7.82
C ALA A 22 20.33 12.23 -7.79
N GLY A 23 19.84 13.34 -8.34
CA GLY A 23 18.40 13.60 -8.49
C GLY A 23 17.68 12.52 -9.27
N TYR A 24 18.24 12.10 -10.42
CA TYR A 24 17.67 11.02 -11.23
C TYR A 24 17.60 9.68 -10.47
N ILE A 25 18.70 9.33 -9.77
CA ILE A 25 18.78 8.10 -8.97
C ILE A 25 17.73 8.15 -7.84
N ILE A 26 17.62 9.27 -7.13
CA ILE A 26 16.62 9.45 -6.07
C ILE A 26 15.21 9.29 -6.64
N VAL A 27 14.86 10.00 -7.71
CA VAL A 27 13.53 9.89 -8.34
C VAL A 27 13.23 8.45 -8.75
N ARG A 28 14.17 7.80 -9.44
CA ARG A 28 13.96 6.45 -9.98
C ARG A 28 13.88 5.38 -8.89
N LEU A 29 14.74 5.44 -7.88
CA LEU A 29 14.80 4.45 -6.81
C LEU A 29 13.80 4.71 -5.68
N TRP A 30 13.29 5.94 -5.52
CA TRP A 30 12.45 6.30 -4.37
C TRP A 30 11.01 6.54 -4.79
N ILE A 31 10.78 7.40 -5.79
CA ILE A 31 9.42 7.82 -6.17
C ILE A 31 8.65 6.66 -6.80
N MET A 32 9.29 5.91 -7.70
CA MET A 32 8.64 4.82 -8.43
C MET A 32 8.15 3.67 -7.53
N PRO A 33 8.96 3.11 -6.60
CA PRO A 33 8.47 2.05 -5.72
C PRO A 33 7.43 2.55 -4.71
N ILE A 34 7.59 3.79 -4.19
CA ILE A 34 6.61 4.38 -3.28
C ILE A 34 5.26 4.56 -3.99
N MET A 35 5.25 5.00 -5.24
CA MET A 35 4.02 5.11 -6.04
C MET A 35 3.35 3.75 -6.25
N ARG A 36 4.12 2.70 -6.60
CA ARG A 36 3.58 1.34 -6.77
C ARG A 36 2.93 0.83 -5.48
N TYR A 37 3.61 0.97 -4.35
CA TYR A 37 3.06 0.61 -3.05
C TYR A 37 1.77 1.38 -2.73
N ARG A 38 1.76 2.71 -2.94
CA ARG A 38 0.58 3.55 -2.73
C ARG A 38 -0.59 3.15 -3.64
N SER A 39 -0.32 2.75 -4.89
CA SER A 39 -1.35 2.29 -5.82
C SER A 39 -2.01 1.00 -5.34
N THR A 40 -1.21 -0.01 -4.96
CA THR A 40 -1.73 -1.28 -4.41
C THR A 40 -2.51 -1.04 -3.11
N ARG A 41 -2.01 -0.16 -2.23
CA ARG A 41 -2.73 0.25 -1.01
C ARG A 41 -4.10 0.88 -1.32
N ARG A 42 -4.18 1.75 -2.35
CA ARG A 42 -5.45 2.37 -2.76
C ARG A 42 -6.44 1.34 -3.31
N LYS A 43 -5.96 0.36 -4.11
CA LYS A 43 -6.80 -0.73 -4.62
C LYS A 43 -7.34 -1.59 -3.48
N LEU A 44 -6.48 -1.98 -2.54
CA LEU A 44 -6.87 -2.73 -1.36
C LEU A 44 -7.89 -1.96 -0.50
N ARG A 45 -7.67 -0.66 -0.27
CA ARG A 45 -8.62 0.21 0.44
C ARG A 45 -9.99 0.21 -0.23
N ARG A 46 -10.06 0.38 -1.56
CA ARG A 46 -11.33 0.39 -2.30
C ARG A 46 -12.11 -0.90 -2.11
N GLU A 47 -11.45 -2.05 -2.26
CA GLU A 47 -12.09 -3.36 -2.11
C GLU A 47 -12.57 -3.61 -0.67
N LEU A 48 -11.79 -3.21 0.33
CA LEU A 48 -12.19 -3.33 1.74
C LEU A 48 -13.32 -2.37 2.11
N THR A 49 -13.29 -1.14 1.60
CA THR A 49 -14.36 -0.16 1.83
C THR A 49 -15.65 -0.60 1.16
N ASP A 50 -15.61 -1.12 -0.08
CA ASP A 50 -16.78 -1.67 -0.77
C ASP A 50 -17.36 -2.89 -0.03
N TYR A 51 -16.49 -3.76 0.50
CA TYR A 51 -16.92 -4.89 1.33
C TYR A 51 -17.59 -4.43 2.64
N ILE A 52 -17.04 -3.39 3.29
CA ILE A 52 -17.61 -2.85 4.52
C ILE A 52 -18.96 -2.17 4.25
N SER A 53 -19.08 -1.34 3.21
CA SER A 53 -20.33 -0.65 2.89
C SER A 53 -21.45 -1.62 2.53
N ARG A 54 -21.14 -2.72 1.84
CA ARG A 54 -22.10 -3.80 1.56
C ARG A 54 -22.55 -4.57 2.81
N PHE A 55 -21.76 -4.54 3.88
CA PHE A 55 -22.10 -5.18 5.15
C PHE A 55 -22.87 -4.24 6.09
N ASP A 56 -22.58 -2.94 6.03
CA ASP A 56 -23.22 -1.90 6.85
C ASP A 56 -24.63 -1.56 6.31
N HIS A 57 -24.83 -1.65 5.00
CA HIS A 57 -26.15 -1.74 4.41
C HIS A 57 -26.75 -3.12 4.72
N LEU A 58 -27.40 -3.24 5.87
CA LEU A 58 -28.41 -4.26 6.14
C LEU A 58 -29.39 -4.32 4.95
N PRO A 59 -29.81 -5.52 4.52
CA PRO A 59 -30.58 -5.66 3.30
C PRO A 59 -31.93 -4.96 3.49
N ASP A 60 -32.14 -3.87 2.77
CA ASP A 60 -33.48 -3.47 2.38
C ASP A 60 -34.04 -4.64 1.57
N GLU A 61 -35.23 -5.12 1.94
CA GLU A 61 -35.86 -6.40 1.58
C GLU A 61 -36.09 -6.62 0.06
N ASN A 62 -35.59 -5.73 -0.80
CA ASN A 62 -35.92 -5.64 -2.22
C ASN A 62 -34.72 -5.63 -3.19
N GLN A 63 -33.52 -6.09 -2.79
CA GLN A 63 -32.44 -6.35 -3.75
C GLN A 63 -32.13 -7.84 -3.90
N PRO A 64 -32.03 -8.34 -5.14
CA PRO A 64 -31.83 -9.75 -5.41
C PRO A 64 -30.49 -10.15 -4.79
N THR A 65 -30.59 -11.14 -3.91
CA THR A 65 -29.55 -11.89 -3.25
C THR A 65 -28.34 -12.10 -4.17
N GLN A 66 -27.39 -11.16 -4.17
CA GLN A 66 -26.04 -11.46 -4.67
C GLN A 66 -25.47 -12.45 -3.67
N GLY A 67 -25.53 -13.72 -4.02
CA GLY A 67 -25.23 -14.84 -3.13
C GLY A 67 -23.87 -14.73 -2.43
N PRO A 68 -23.62 -15.58 -1.42
CA PRO A 68 -22.35 -15.65 -0.68
C PRO A 68 -21.10 -15.68 -1.57
N GLU A 69 -21.24 -16.09 -2.83
CA GLU A 69 -20.18 -16.06 -3.85
C GLU A 69 -19.63 -14.67 -4.19
N SER A 70 -20.44 -13.61 -4.16
CA SER A 70 -20.00 -12.25 -4.53
C SER A 70 -19.04 -11.69 -3.46
N GLY A 71 -19.41 -11.85 -2.19
CA GLY A 71 -18.56 -11.48 -1.05
C GLY A 71 -17.29 -12.33 -0.97
N GLU A 72 -17.37 -13.62 -1.31
CA GLU A 72 -16.20 -14.49 -1.32
C GLU A 72 -15.20 -14.15 -2.44
N LYS A 73 -15.69 -13.80 -3.64
CA LYS A 73 -14.86 -13.30 -4.75
C LYS A 73 -14.15 -11.99 -4.38
N GLN A 74 -14.83 -11.06 -3.71
CA GLN A 74 -14.23 -9.82 -3.21
C GLN A 74 -13.18 -10.08 -2.13
N LEU A 75 -13.47 -10.95 -1.16
CA LEU A 75 -12.49 -11.35 -0.13
C LEU A 75 -11.25 -12.01 -0.74
N LYS A 76 -11.43 -12.83 -1.79
CA LYS A 76 -10.31 -13.45 -2.52
C LYS A 76 -9.44 -12.40 -3.22
N ARG A 77 -10.06 -11.38 -3.83
CA ARG A 77 -9.35 -10.23 -4.41
C ARG A 77 -8.61 -9.41 -3.35
N ALA A 78 -9.26 -9.10 -2.22
CA ALA A 78 -8.64 -8.40 -1.11
C ALA A 78 -7.42 -9.16 -0.55
N ARG A 79 -7.49 -10.49 -0.41
CA ARG A 79 -6.34 -11.32 -0.02
C ARG A 79 -5.21 -11.25 -1.04
N ARG A 80 -5.52 -11.35 -2.34
CA ARG A 80 -4.51 -11.24 -3.40
C ARG A 80 -3.79 -9.88 -3.34
N TYR A 81 -4.53 -8.79 -3.21
CA TYR A 81 -3.95 -7.46 -3.08
C TYR A 81 -3.16 -7.28 -1.78
N ALA A 82 -3.57 -7.92 -0.68
CA ALA A 82 -2.81 -7.91 0.56
C ALA A 82 -1.47 -8.66 0.43
N MET A 83 -1.45 -9.82 -0.25
CA MET A 83 -0.22 -10.56 -0.55
C MET A 83 0.70 -9.76 -1.48
N GLU A 84 0.15 -9.16 -2.54
CA GLU A 84 0.90 -8.29 -3.46
C GLU A 84 1.47 -7.06 -2.73
N MET A 85 0.74 -6.51 -1.76
CA MET A 85 1.22 -5.40 -0.94
C MET A 85 2.37 -5.82 -0.02
N VAL A 86 2.35 -7.04 0.55
CA VAL A 86 3.46 -7.59 1.33
C VAL A 86 4.68 -7.85 0.46
N ASP A 87 4.48 -8.37 -0.74
CA ASP A 87 5.57 -8.60 -1.69
C ASP A 87 6.25 -7.28 -2.07
N HIS A 88 5.46 -6.26 -2.41
CA HIS A 88 5.98 -4.92 -2.68
C HIS A 88 6.69 -4.34 -1.45
N TYR A 89 6.14 -4.53 -0.25
CA TYR A 89 6.76 -4.09 0.99
C TYR A 89 8.12 -4.76 1.23
N THR A 90 8.23 -6.06 0.97
CA THR A 90 9.43 -6.89 1.21
C THR A 90 10.52 -6.75 0.14
N HIS A 91 10.16 -6.50 -1.12
CA HIS A 91 11.12 -6.50 -2.21
C HIS A 91 11.35 -5.13 -2.87
N GLN A 92 10.36 -4.23 -2.86
CA GLN A 92 10.42 -3.00 -3.67
C GLN A 92 10.61 -1.73 -2.84
N ILE A 93 10.28 -1.75 -1.54
CA ILE A 93 10.34 -0.56 -0.71
C ILE A 93 11.73 -0.36 -0.08
N PRO A 94 12.32 0.85 -0.20
CA PRO A 94 13.56 1.21 0.51
C PRO A 94 13.44 1.06 2.04
N VAL A 95 14.51 0.61 2.69
CA VAL A 95 14.54 0.33 4.15
C VAL A 95 14.12 1.54 4.99
N TRP A 96 14.56 2.75 4.64
CA TRP A 96 14.18 3.97 5.36
C TRP A 96 12.66 4.23 5.31
N TYR A 97 11.98 3.86 4.23
CA TYR A 97 10.53 4.01 4.10
C TYR A 97 9.79 2.94 4.91
N ARG A 98 10.38 1.75 5.10
CA ARG A 98 9.86 0.76 6.06
C ARG A 98 9.90 1.28 7.49
N LEU A 99 11.02 1.90 7.89
CA LEU A 99 11.15 2.55 9.19
C LEU A 99 10.13 3.67 9.38
N LEU A 100 9.86 4.47 8.34
CA LEU A 100 8.81 5.50 8.36
C LEU A 100 7.39 4.92 8.46
N LEU A 101 7.12 3.77 7.83
CA LEU A 101 5.84 3.07 7.96
C LEU A 101 5.67 2.48 9.36
N ASP A 102 6.73 1.93 9.92
CA ASP A 102 6.74 1.36 11.26
C ASP A 102 6.56 2.43 12.35
N SER A 103 7.18 3.60 12.17
CA SER A 103 6.96 4.76 13.06
C SER A 103 5.53 5.30 13.01
N ARG A 104 4.79 5.07 11.92
CA ARG A 104 3.36 5.37 11.80
C ARG A 104 2.45 4.25 12.33
N GLY A 105 3.01 3.12 12.77
CA GLY A 105 2.26 1.94 13.20
C GLY A 105 1.52 1.22 12.07
N GLU A 106 1.84 1.53 10.80
CA GLU A 106 1.22 0.91 9.63
C GLU A 106 1.99 -0.37 9.29
N SER A 107 1.41 -1.55 9.61
CA SER A 107 2.06 -2.85 9.35
C SER A 107 1.31 -3.65 8.27
N PRO A 108 1.73 -3.58 6.99
CA PRO A 108 1.08 -4.33 5.90
C PRO A 108 1.16 -5.85 6.12
N LEU A 109 2.19 -6.32 6.85
CA LEU A 109 2.37 -7.71 7.27
C LEU A 109 1.28 -8.18 8.24
N ARG A 110 0.91 -7.37 9.24
CA ARG A 110 -0.19 -7.74 10.16
C ARG A 110 -1.53 -7.72 9.44
N ALA A 111 -1.72 -6.79 8.51
CA ALA A 111 -2.94 -6.71 7.75
C ALA A 111 -3.15 -7.92 6.83
N SER A 112 -2.10 -8.39 6.14
CA SER A 112 -2.17 -9.58 5.30
C SER A 112 -2.43 -10.85 6.11
N ASP A 113 -1.81 -11.01 7.28
CA ASP A 113 -2.01 -12.15 8.16
C ASP A 113 -3.45 -12.20 8.72
N LEU A 114 -4.01 -11.04 9.07
CA LEU A 114 -5.42 -10.94 9.45
C LEU A 114 -6.37 -11.32 8.30
N LEU A 115 -6.00 -10.96 7.06
CA LEU A 115 -6.81 -11.24 5.87
C LEU A 115 -6.68 -12.69 5.36
N SER A 116 -5.51 -13.32 5.51
CA SER A 116 -5.24 -14.71 5.09
C SER A 116 -6.09 -15.71 5.90
N ASN A 117 -6.20 -15.48 7.20
CA ASN A 117 -6.92 -16.35 8.13
C ASN A 117 -8.44 -16.25 8.03
N MET A 118 -8.99 -15.32 7.24
CA MET A 118 -10.45 -15.14 7.08
C MET A 118 -11.14 -16.28 6.35
N GLY A 119 -10.43 -17.11 5.58
CA GLY A 119 -11.03 -18.20 4.81
C GLY A 119 -11.55 -19.32 5.69
N LYS A 120 -11.03 -19.42 6.92
CA LYS A 120 -11.42 -20.42 7.90
C LYS A 120 -12.62 -20.01 8.75
N ILE A 121 -13.03 -18.74 8.72
CA ILE A 121 -14.06 -18.21 9.61
C ILE A 121 -15.43 -18.28 8.91
N LYS A 122 -16.28 -19.21 9.33
CA LYS A 122 -17.65 -19.35 8.80
C LYS A 122 -18.57 -18.18 9.22
N ASN A 123 -18.34 -17.58 10.39
CA ASN A 123 -19.19 -16.50 10.92
C ASN A 123 -18.95 -15.15 10.20
N SER A 124 -20.02 -14.58 9.64
CA SER A 124 -20.00 -13.32 8.88
C SER A 124 -19.61 -12.10 9.73
N GLN A 125 -20.07 -12.03 10.98
CA GLN A 125 -19.76 -10.92 11.90
C GLN A 125 -18.29 -10.94 12.35
N GLN A 126 -17.73 -12.13 12.60
CA GLN A 126 -16.31 -12.26 12.95
C GLN A 126 -15.40 -11.90 11.77
N ARG A 127 -15.81 -12.20 10.53
CA ARG A 127 -15.13 -11.75 9.31
C ARG A 127 -15.11 -10.23 9.21
N PHE A 128 -16.25 -9.57 9.45
CA PHE A 128 -16.33 -8.10 9.43
C PHE A 128 -15.43 -7.44 10.50
N GLN A 129 -15.44 -7.92 11.74
CA GLN A 129 -14.56 -7.37 12.79
C GLN A 129 -13.07 -7.54 12.44
N ARG A 130 -12.69 -8.64 11.79
CA ARG A 130 -11.31 -8.87 11.32
C ARG A 130 -10.93 -7.93 10.19
N VAL A 131 -11.84 -7.70 9.23
CA VAL A 131 -11.67 -6.71 8.15
C VAL A 131 -11.47 -5.31 8.74
N ARG A 132 -12.28 -4.93 9.73
CA ARG A 132 -12.14 -3.64 10.43
C ARG A 132 -10.80 -3.51 11.17
N LYS A 133 -10.34 -4.58 11.83
CA LYS A 133 -9.01 -4.65 12.46
C LYS A 133 -7.88 -4.56 11.43
N ALA A 134 -8.01 -5.20 10.28
CA ALA A 134 -7.04 -5.12 9.19
C ALA A 134 -6.98 -3.70 8.59
N CYS A 135 -8.13 -3.04 8.38
CA CYS A 135 -8.19 -1.64 7.99
C CYS A 135 -7.47 -0.73 9.00
N LYS A 136 -7.73 -0.92 10.31
CA LYS A 136 -7.07 -0.16 11.38
C LYS A 136 -5.55 -0.38 11.39
N ALA A 137 -5.07 -1.61 11.19
CA ALA A 137 -3.64 -1.92 11.10
C ALA A 137 -2.93 -1.31 9.88
N MET A 138 -3.70 -0.96 8.83
CA MET A 138 -3.21 -0.27 7.62
C MET A 138 -3.36 1.26 7.69
N GLY A 139 -3.74 1.82 8.84
CA GLY A 139 -4.01 3.26 8.98
C GLY A 139 -5.19 3.75 8.15
N LEU A 140 -6.07 2.85 7.71
CA LEU A 140 -7.30 3.18 7.00
C LEU A 140 -8.35 3.52 8.07
N LYS A 141 -8.41 4.81 8.45
CA LYS A 141 -9.59 5.39 9.10
C LYS A 141 -10.73 5.53 8.10
#